data_AF-A0A126P303-F1
#
_entry.id   AF-A0A126P303-F1
#
_cell.length_a   1.000
_cell.length_b   1.000
_cell.length_c   1.000
_cell.angle_alpha   90.00
_cell.angle_beta   90.00
_cell.angle_gamma   90.00
#
_symmetry.space_group_name_H-M   'P 1'
#
loop_
_entity.id
_entity.type
_entity.pdbx_description
1 polymer ?
#
loop_
_entity_poly.entity_id
_entity_poly.type
_entity_poly.pdbx_seq_one_letter_code
_entity_poly.pdbx_strand_id
1 'polypeptide(L)'
;MRIGIIAHLKHAICEPFAGGLEMHTSMLQGALRRRGHDVTVFASSRSEPAAFVEAICDETSLLAIGCNEAPDKAFFQEHHAYLSLMNGLRRRSFDLIHNNSLHYLPVAMADALPMPLVTTLHTPPFAWLESGVRLCRAPHATFVAVSDSIRRSWSKVAPVDHVIMNGINLDRFAFHAAPAPEPYLVWYGRIVPEKGLHHAITAAALIGANLLIAGPISDQDYFDREVGPRLNDQIRYLGHLPHVELAVVVGGARAFLCTPCWEEPYGLVVAEALACGVPVAAFARGAIPELLDAGCGVLATPDDPASLARAATAAQGLDRGSCRARAEQRCDAERMIDEYEALYAGLIDRAARSMPEKQFAA
;
A
#
# COMPACT_ATOMS: atom_id res chain seq x y z
N MET A 1 2.08 -15.90 -18.54
CA MET A 1 1.00 -14.89 -18.65
C MET A 1 1.61 -13.57 -19.06
N ARG A 2 0.93 -12.86 -19.96
CA ARG A 2 1.16 -11.45 -20.31
C ARG A 2 0.23 -10.60 -19.45
N ILE A 3 0.79 -9.87 -18.50
CA ILE A 3 0.04 -9.15 -17.46
C ILE A 3 0.28 -7.65 -17.64
N GLY A 4 -0.79 -6.89 -17.79
CA GLY A 4 -0.72 -5.42 -17.75
C GLY A 4 -1.07 -4.92 -16.35
N ILE A 5 -0.18 -4.19 -15.68
CA ILE A 5 -0.44 -3.61 -14.36
C ILE A 5 -0.67 -2.11 -14.51
N ILE A 6 -1.84 -1.60 -14.11
CA ILE A 6 -2.14 -0.17 -14.07
C ILE A 6 -1.74 0.37 -12.70
N ALA A 7 -0.73 1.22 -12.67
CA ALA A 7 -0.26 1.85 -11.44
C ALA A 7 -1.07 3.10 -11.06
N HIS A 8 -0.90 3.53 -9.82
CA HIS A 8 -1.27 4.88 -9.39
C HIS A 8 -0.27 5.90 -9.95
N LEU A 9 -0.75 7.06 -10.43
CA LEU A 9 0.07 8.04 -11.15
C LEU A 9 0.58 9.22 -10.32
N LYS A 10 0.09 9.39 -9.09
CA LYS A 10 0.40 10.56 -8.26
C LYS A 10 1.89 10.67 -7.91
N HIS A 11 2.57 9.54 -7.77
CA HIS A 11 3.99 9.47 -7.45
C HIS A 11 4.68 8.44 -8.35
N ALA A 12 5.94 8.68 -8.65
CA ALA A 12 6.77 7.72 -9.37
C ALA A 12 6.98 6.44 -8.54
N ILE A 13 7.04 5.30 -9.23
CA ILE A 13 7.43 4.02 -8.61
C ILE A 13 8.95 3.96 -8.57
N CYS A 14 9.56 4.59 -7.57
CA CYS A 14 11.01 4.55 -7.36
C CYS A 14 11.33 4.77 -5.87
N GLU A 15 12.56 4.41 -5.47
CA GLU A 15 13.01 4.62 -4.11
C GLU A 15 13.69 5.97 -3.91
N PRO A 16 13.54 6.59 -2.72
CA PRO A 16 12.68 6.15 -1.61
C PRO A 16 11.19 6.39 -1.92
N PHE A 17 10.34 5.37 -1.72
CA PHE A 17 8.94 5.40 -2.16
C PHE A 17 8.14 6.48 -1.42
N ALA A 18 7.30 7.21 -2.15
CA ALA A 18 6.39 8.19 -1.56
C ALA A 18 5.30 7.54 -0.68
N GLY A 19 4.92 6.29 -0.96
CA GLY A 19 3.86 5.59 -0.26
C GLY A 19 3.80 4.08 -0.51
N GLY A 20 2.82 3.47 0.14
CA GLY A 20 2.64 2.01 0.11
C GLY A 20 2.16 1.46 -1.23
N LEU A 21 1.45 2.25 -2.04
CA LEU A 21 0.98 1.82 -3.36
C LEU A 21 2.13 1.68 -4.36
N GLU A 22 3.05 2.65 -4.35
CA GLU A 22 4.24 2.62 -5.20
C GLU A 22 5.12 1.43 -4.82
N MET A 23 5.35 1.22 -3.52
CA MET A 23 6.07 0.04 -3.02
C MET A 23 5.38 -1.28 -3.43
N HIS A 24 4.07 -1.40 -3.17
CA HIS A 24 3.31 -2.61 -3.51
C HIS A 24 3.42 -2.94 -4.99
N THR A 25 3.23 -1.94 -5.86
CA THR A 25 3.30 -2.13 -7.32
C THR A 25 4.71 -2.54 -7.77
N SER A 26 5.76 -1.93 -7.21
CA SER A 26 7.16 -2.29 -7.49
C SER A 26 7.48 -3.74 -7.08
N MET A 27 7.03 -4.15 -5.91
CA MET A 27 7.23 -5.51 -5.40
C MET A 27 6.45 -6.54 -6.23
N LEU A 28 5.17 -6.27 -6.51
CA LEU A 28 4.28 -7.14 -7.28
C LEU A 28 4.84 -7.40 -8.69
N GLN A 29 5.20 -6.34 -9.42
CA GLN A 29 5.75 -6.48 -10.78
C GLN A 29 7.09 -7.21 -10.75
N GLY A 30 7.97 -6.90 -9.79
CA GLY A 30 9.25 -7.57 -9.65
C GLY A 30 9.10 -9.07 -9.37
N ALA A 31 8.17 -9.46 -8.49
CA ALA A 31 7.96 -10.86 -8.13
C ALA A 31 7.33 -11.68 -9.27
N LEU A 32 6.28 -11.17 -9.93
CA LEU A 32 5.67 -11.83 -11.09
C LEU A 32 6.69 -12.05 -12.22
N ARG A 33 7.58 -11.08 -12.46
CA ARG A 33 8.65 -11.21 -13.46
C ARG A 33 9.68 -12.27 -13.08
N ARG A 34 10.10 -12.34 -11.81
CA ARG A 34 11.00 -13.41 -11.33
C ARG A 34 10.40 -14.79 -11.54
N ARG A 35 9.07 -14.91 -11.50
CA ARG A 35 8.31 -16.14 -11.79
C ARG A 35 8.07 -16.38 -13.29
N GLY A 36 8.64 -15.57 -14.17
CA GLY A 36 8.62 -15.77 -15.62
C GLY A 36 7.41 -15.18 -16.34
N HIS A 37 6.63 -14.32 -15.69
CA HIS A 37 5.56 -13.59 -16.35
C HIS A 37 6.08 -12.41 -17.20
N ASP A 38 5.43 -12.17 -18.33
CA ASP A 38 5.66 -10.99 -19.16
C ASP A 38 4.80 -9.85 -18.61
N VAL A 39 5.43 -8.93 -17.86
CA VAL A 39 4.73 -7.87 -17.13
C VAL A 39 5.04 -6.52 -17.75
N THR A 40 3.99 -5.79 -18.14
CA THR A 40 4.05 -4.38 -18.52
C THR A 40 3.40 -3.54 -17.43
N VAL A 41 4.10 -2.52 -16.92
CA VAL A 41 3.56 -1.59 -15.92
C VAL A 41 3.21 -0.27 -16.59
N PHE A 42 1.95 0.14 -16.52
CA PHE A 42 1.50 1.45 -16.99
C PHE A 42 1.59 2.45 -15.83
N ALA A 43 2.59 3.34 -15.86
CA ALA A 43 2.90 4.25 -14.75
C ALA A 43 3.37 5.63 -15.23
N SER A 44 3.77 6.48 -14.29
CA SER A 44 4.38 7.78 -14.58
C SER A 44 5.76 7.60 -15.22
N SER A 45 6.14 8.52 -16.12
CA SER A 45 7.42 8.51 -16.86
C SER A 45 8.69 8.49 -16.01
N ARG A 46 8.61 8.87 -14.73
CA ARG A 46 9.74 8.84 -13.77
C ARG A 46 9.87 7.53 -12.98
N SER A 47 9.02 6.54 -13.26
CA SER A 47 9.01 5.26 -12.54
C SER A 47 10.14 4.34 -13.00
N GLU A 48 10.68 3.55 -12.08
CA GLU A 48 11.79 2.63 -12.31
C GLU A 48 11.42 1.15 -12.10
N PRO A 49 12.09 0.21 -12.79
CA PRO A 49 13.02 0.46 -13.91
C PRO A 49 12.26 0.81 -15.21
N ALA A 50 12.72 1.85 -15.92
CA ALA A 50 12.04 2.38 -17.11
C ALA A 50 11.85 1.34 -18.23
N ALA A 51 12.71 0.31 -18.30
CA ALA A 51 12.67 -0.73 -19.34
C ALA A 51 11.34 -1.50 -19.42
N PHE A 52 10.54 -1.48 -18.35
CA PHE A 52 9.30 -2.27 -18.22
C PHE A 52 8.09 -1.41 -17.88
N VAL A 53 8.30 -0.09 -17.86
CA VAL A 53 7.28 0.92 -17.64
C VAL A 53 6.88 1.47 -18.99
N GLU A 54 5.61 1.29 -19.35
CA GLU A 54 4.99 2.10 -20.39
C GLU A 54 4.47 3.37 -19.74
N ALA A 55 5.16 4.48 -19.99
CA ALA A 55 4.78 5.77 -19.46
C ALA A 55 3.45 6.22 -20.08
N ILE A 56 2.44 6.45 -19.25
CA ILE A 56 1.11 6.91 -19.69
C ILE A 56 0.83 8.37 -19.33
N CYS A 57 1.69 8.97 -18.50
CA CYS A 57 1.62 10.36 -18.09
C CYS A 57 3.00 10.85 -17.63
N ASP A 58 3.33 12.10 -17.90
CA ASP A 58 4.38 12.79 -17.15
C ASP A 58 3.88 13.07 -15.72
N GLU A 59 4.73 12.90 -14.70
CA GLU A 59 4.28 12.99 -13.30
C GLU A 59 3.43 14.23 -13.02
N THR A 60 2.31 14.04 -12.34
CA THR A 60 1.35 15.11 -12.02
C THR A 60 1.86 16.08 -10.93
N SER A 61 3.07 15.85 -10.41
CA SER A 61 3.84 16.78 -9.58
C SER A 61 4.45 17.93 -10.41
N LEU A 62 3.60 18.91 -10.72
CA LEU A 62 3.86 20.33 -11.08
C LEU A 62 5.00 20.68 -12.06
N LEU A 63 4.61 21.24 -13.23
CA LEU A 63 5.00 22.57 -13.72
C LEU A 63 3.90 23.12 -14.67
N ALA A 64 3.76 24.45 -14.68
CA ALA A 64 2.59 25.22 -15.11
C ALA A 64 2.13 25.01 -16.58
N ILE A 65 0.81 24.86 -16.78
CA ILE A 65 0.09 25.11 -18.04
C ILE A 65 -1.31 25.56 -17.60
N GLY A 66 -1.74 26.75 -18.00
CA GLY A 66 -3.00 27.35 -17.57
C GLY A 66 -4.17 26.95 -18.47
N CYS A 67 -5.35 26.78 -17.87
CA CYS A 67 -6.66 26.97 -18.49
C CYS A 67 -7.66 27.31 -17.38
N ASN A 68 -8.35 28.45 -17.48
CA ASN A 68 -9.30 29.00 -16.51
C ASN A 68 -10.56 28.14 -16.24
N GLU A 69 -10.68 26.94 -16.82
CA GLU A 69 -11.86 26.06 -16.73
C GLU A 69 -11.60 24.77 -15.91
N ALA A 70 -10.34 24.52 -15.53
CA ALA A 70 -9.91 23.29 -14.85
C ALA A 70 -9.14 23.63 -13.55
N PRO A 71 -9.83 23.80 -12.40
CA PRO A 71 -9.16 24.18 -11.15
C PRO A 71 -8.22 23.10 -10.61
N ASP A 72 -8.43 21.83 -11.00
CA ASP A 72 -7.57 20.70 -10.64
C ASP A 72 -6.90 20.10 -11.89
N LYS A 73 -5.83 20.76 -12.34
CA LYS A 73 -5.04 20.33 -13.51
C LYS A 73 -4.52 18.89 -13.37
N ALA A 74 -4.11 18.48 -12.17
CA ALA A 74 -3.56 17.15 -11.91
C ALA A 74 -4.61 16.07 -12.18
N PHE A 75 -5.84 16.26 -11.67
CA PHE A 75 -6.95 15.37 -11.95
C PHE A 75 -7.20 15.21 -13.46
N PHE A 76 -7.21 16.29 -14.24
CA PHE A 76 -7.44 16.19 -15.68
C PHE A 76 -6.32 15.47 -16.42
N GLN A 77 -5.06 15.68 -16.03
CA GLN A 77 -3.93 14.95 -16.62
C GLN A 77 -4.03 13.44 -16.34
N GLU A 78 -4.30 13.07 -15.09
CA GLU A 78 -4.51 11.66 -14.72
C GLU A 78 -5.72 11.07 -15.45
N HIS A 79 -6.83 11.80 -15.48
CA HIS A 79 -8.03 11.40 -16.20
C HIS A 79 -7.73 11.12 -17.68
N HIS A 80 -7.05 12.04 -18.37
CA HIS A 80 -6.67 11.86 -19.77
C HIS A 80 -5.72 10.68 -19.98
N ALA A 81 -4.74 10.50 -19.09
CA ALA A 81 -3.81 9.38 -19.13
C ALA A 81 -4.55 8.03 -19.03
N TYR A 82 -5.43 7.87 -18.03
CA TYR A 82 -6.20 6.64 -17.87
C TYR A 82 -7.21 6.46 -19.01
N LEU A 83 -7.86 7.52 -19.50
CA LEU A 83 -8.78 7.43 -20.64
C LEU A 83 -8.05 6.97 -21.92
N SER A 84 -6.87 7.53 -22.19
CA SER A 84 -6.03 7.15 -23.32
C SER A 84 -5.58 5.69 -23.19
N LEU A 85 -5.08 5.29 -22.02
CA LEU A 85 -4.68 3.92 -21.72
C LEU A 85 -5.85 2.95 -21.96
N MET A 86 -7.02 3.20 -21.35
CA MET A 86 -8.16 2.31 -21.46
C MET A 86 -8.66 2.17 -22.91
N ASN A 87 -8.63 3.25 -23.70
CA ASN A 87 -8.94 3.17 -25.13
C ASN A 87 -7.89 2.35 -25.91
N GLY A 88 -6.61 2.46 -25.56
CA GLY A 88 -5.53 1.67 -26.15
C GLY A 88 -5.64 0.18 -25.82
N LEU A 89 -5.91 -0.16 -24.55
CA LEU A 89 -6.00 -1.54 -24.06
C LEU A 89 -7.07 -2.37 -24.78
N ARG A 90 -8.14 -1.74 -25.29
CA ARG A 90 -9.17 -2.39 -26.13
C ARG A 90 -8.60 -3.11 -27.36
N ARG A 91 -7.42 -2.70 -27.83
CA ARG A 91 -6.78 -3.22 -29.04
C ARG A 91 -5.52 -4.03 -28.75
N ARG A 92 -5.21 -4.28 -27.47
CA ARG A 92 -4.00 -5.01 -27.05
C ARG A 92 -4.35 -6.44 -26.63
N SER A 93 -3.33 -7.29 -26.61
CA SER A 93 -3.46 -8.70 -26.24
C SER A 93 -2.68 -8.98 -24.96
N PHE A 94 -3.30 -8.68 -23.83
CA PHE A 94 -2.89 -9.17 -22.51
C PHE A 94 -3.77 -10.35 -22.12
N ASP A 95 -3.23 -11.25 -21.32
CA ASP A 95 -4.01 -12.35 -20.75
C ASP A 95 -4.91 -11.82 -19.61
N LEU A 96 -4.44 -10.78 -18.89
CA LEU A 96 -5.18 -10.10 -17.82
C LEU A 96 -4.63 -8.69 -17.58
N ILE A 97 -5.50 -7.78 -17.12
CA ILE A 97 -5.11 -6.47 -16.59
C ILE A 97 -5.33 -6.46 -15.07
N HIS A 98 -4.34 -5.97 -14.33
CA HIS A 98 -4.42 -5.74 -12.88
C HIS A 98 -4.33 -4.25 -12.57
N ASN A 99 -5.45 -3.69 -12.12
CA ASN A 99 -5.58 -2.29 -11.74
C ASN A 99 -5.28 -2.08 -10.25
N ASN A 100 -4.21 -1.33 -9.97
CA ASN A 100 -3.86 -0.78 -8.66
C ASN A 100 -4.10 0.74 -8.60
N SER A 101 -4.63 1.35 -9.67
CA SER A 101 -4.95 2.77 -9.66
C SER A 101 -6.14 3.05 -8.74
N LEU A 102 -6.13 4.23 -8.12
CA LEU A 102 -7.26 4.78 -7.37
C LEU A 102 -8.21 5.57 -8.28
N HIS A 103 -8.19 5.31 -9.58
CA HIS A 103 -9.00 6.05 -10.54
C HIS A 103 -10.22 5.24 -10.99
N TYR A 104 -11.32 5.93 -11.25
CA TYR A 104 -12.59 5.29 -11.57
C TYR A 104 -12.66 4.74 -13.00
N LEU A 105 -11.91 5.33 -13.94
CA LEU A 105 -11.98 4.96 -15.37
C LEU A 105 -11.60 3.50 -15.66
N PRO A 106 -10.51 2.93 -15.12
CA PRO A 106 -10.20 1.51 -15.35
C PRO A 106 -11.34 0.58 -14.96
N VAL A 107 -12.03 0.89 -13.86
CA VAL A 107 -13.17 0.10 -13.37
C VAL A 107 -14.42 0.35 -14.22
N ALA A 108 -14.74 1.62 -14.50
CA ALA A 108 -15.94 1.99 -15.25
C ALA A 108 -15.91 1.53 -16.72
N MET A 109 -14.71 1.40 -17.31
CA MET A 109 -14.50 0.98 -18.70
C MET A 109 -14.08 -0.50 -18.83
N ALA A 110 -14.17 -1.28 -17.74
CA ALA A 110 -13.74 -2.67 -17.70
C ALA A 110 -14.51 -3.56 -18.70
N ASP A 111 -15.75 -3.21 -19.01
CA ASP A 111 -16.64 -3.95 -19.92
C ASP A 111 -16.19 -3.92 -21.37
N ALA A 112 -15.37 -2.93 -21.72
CA ALA A 112 -14.84 -2.77 -23.06
C ALA A 112 -13.51 -3.49 -23.30
N LEU A 113 -12.93 -4.09 -22.27
CA LEU A 113 -11.68 -4.83 -22.39
C LEU A 113 -11.93 -6.25 -22.94
N PRO A 114 -11.11 -6.75 -23.88
CA PRO A 114 -11.24 -8.11 -24.39
C PRO A 114 -10.61 -9.18 -23.45
N MET A 115 -10.14 -8.78 -22.27
CA MET A 115 -9.53 -9.64 -21.26
C MET A 115 -10.07 -9.30 -19.85
N PRO A 116 -9.92 -10.20 -18.86
CA PRO A 116 -10.32 -9.94 -17.48
C PRO A 116 -9.58 -8.76 -16.86
N LEU A 117 -10.27 -8.05 -15.95
CA LEU A 117 -9.72 -6.97 -15.14
C LEU A 117 -9.81 -7.33 -13.66
N VAL A 118 -8.67 -7.42 -12.98
CA VAL A 118 -8.61 -7.46 -11.52
C VAL A 118 -8.39 -6.05 -11.01
N THR A 119 -9.14 -5.59 -10.03
CA THR A 119 -8.90 -4.32 -9.32
C THR A 119 -8.65 -4.58 -7.85
N THR A 120 -7.47 -4.20 -7.35
CA THR A 120 -7.20 -4.24 -5.91
C THR A 120 -7.66 -2.95 -5.25
N LEU A 121 -8.51 -3.08 -4.24
CA LEU A 121 -9.05 -2.00 -3.42
C LEU A 121 -8.06 -1.69 -2.30
N HIS A 122 -7.26 -0.62 -2.48
CA HIS A 122 -6.22 -0.20 -1.53
C HIS A 122 -6.71 0.80 -0.48
N THR A 123 -7.94 1.32 -0.59
CA THR A 123 -8.51 2.33 0.32
C THR A 123 -9.98 2.01 0.61
N PRO A 124 -10.60 2.60 1.66
CA PRO A 124 -12.05 2.65 1.78
C PRO A 124 -12.72 3.33 0.57
N PRO A 125 -14.04 3.17 0.39
CA PRO A 125 -14.78 3.86 -0.67
C PRO A 125 -14.63 5.38 -0.58
N PHE A 126 -14.46 6.02 -1.74
CA PHE A 126 -14.53 7.46 -1.91
C PHE A 126 -15.21 7.78 -3.24
N ALA A 127 -15.76 9.00 -3.35
CA ALA A 127 -16.81 9.36 -4.31
C ALA A 127 -16.60 8.86 -5.75
N TRP A 128 -15.43 9.11 -6.35
CA TRP A 128 -15.16 8.76 -7.74
C TRP A 128 -14.99 7.26 -7.94
N LEU A 129 -14.16 6.61 -7.12
CA LEU A 129 -13.93 5.17 -7.24
C LEU A 129 -15.19 4.36 -6.92
N GLU A 130 -15.95 4.80 -5.91
CA GLU A 130 -17.27 4.23 -5.60
C GLU A 130 -18.19 4.30 -6.82
N SER A 131 -18.26 5.45 -7.50
CA SER A 131 -19.07 5.62 -8.72
C SER A 131 -18.63 4.67 -9.83
N GLY A 132 -17.32 4.52 -10.06
CA GLY A 132 -16.78 3.56 -11.03
C GLY A 132 -17.15 2.11 -10.72
N VAL A 133 -17.02 1.70 -9.45
CA VAL A 133 -17.39 0.36 -8.98
C VAL A 133 -18.90 0.12 -9.14
N ARG A 134 -19.75 1.08 -8.76
CA ARG A 134 -21.22 0.97 -8.91
C ARG A 134 -21.67 0.90 -10.36
N LEU A 135 -20.95 1.56 -11.27
CA LEU A 135 -21.26 1.58 -12.70
C LEU A 135 -20.61 0.43 -13.47
N CYS A 136 -19.67 -0.30 -12.88
CA CYS A 136 -19.07 -1.46 -13.51
C CYS A 136 -20.16 -2.49 -13.86
N ARG A 137 -20.20 -2.89 -15.13
CA ARG A 137 -21.08 -3.95 -15.66
C ARG A 137 -20.30 -5.13 -16.26
N ALA A 138 -18.97 -5.08 -16.16
CA ALA A 138 -18.11 -6.08 -16.77
C ALA A 138 -18.28 -7.44 -16.06
N PRO A 139 -18.67 -8.51 -16.76
CA PRO A 139 -18.84 -9.84 -16.16
C PRO A 139 -17.50 -10.46 -15.73
N HIS A 140 -16.38 -9.91 -16.19
CA HIS A 140 -15.02 -10.37 -15.88
C HIS A 140 -14.21 -9.35 -15.07
N ALA A 141 -14.88 -8.35 -14.47
CA ALA A 141 -14.24 -7.53 -13.44
C ALA A 141 -14.24 -8.29 -12.11
N THR A 142 -13.10 -8.28 -11.43
CA THR A 142 -12.92 -8.91 -10.13
C THR A 142 -12.32 -7.91 -9.15
N PHE A 143 -12.94 -7.76 -8.00
CA PHE A 143 -12.50 -6.87 -6.93
C PHE A 143 -11.80 -7.66 -5.82
N VAL A 144 -10.58 -7.25 -5.50
CA VAL A 144 -9.76 -7.84 -4.44
C VAL A 144 -9.56 -6.81 -3.35
N ALA A 145 -9.92 -7.12 -2.10
CA ALA A 145 -9.58 -6.27 -0.96
C ALA A 145 -8.23 -6.68 -0.36
N VAL A 146 -7.46 -5.69 0.11
CA VAL A 146 -6.18 -5.93 0.80
C VAL A 146 -6.33 -6.42 2.25
N SER A 147 -7.56 -6.37 2.80
CA SER A 147 -7.87 -6.79 4.16
C SER A 147 -9.35 -7.10 4.32
N ASP A 148 -9.73 -7.79 5.39
CA ASP A 148 -11.14 -7.99 5.70
C ASP A 148 -11.82 -6.68 6.10
N SER A 149 -11.07 -5.74 6.69
CA SER A 149 -11.55 -4.39 6.99
C SER A 149 -11.95 -3.63 5.73
N ILE A 150 -11.12 -3.67 4.67
CA ILE A 150 -11.47 -3.09 3.37
C ILE A 150 -12.63 -3.83 2.72
N ARG A 151 -12.67 -5.16 2.78
CA ARG A 151 -13.83 -5.91 2.28
C ARG A 151 -15.13 -5.46 2.95
N ARG A 152 -15.13 -5.24 4.27
CA ARG A 152 -16.29 -4.74 5.02
C ARG A 152 -16.64 -3.30 4.65
N SER A 153 -15.68 -2.41 4.42
CA SER A 153 -15.96 -1.02 4.05
C SER A 153 -16.62 -0.91 2.67
N TRP A 154 -16.24 -1.78 1.73
CA TRP A 154 -16.81 -1.82 0.37
C TRP A 154 -18.13 -2.59 0.24
N SER A 155 -18.54 -3.38 1.25
CA SER A 155 -19.70 -4.26 1.14
C SER A 155 -21.04 -3.54 0.86
N LYS A 156 -21.13 -2.23 1.15
CA LYS A 156 -22.30 -1.39 0.84
C LYS A 156 -22.29 -0.83 -0.59
N VAL A 157 -21.18 -0.99 -1.30
CA VAL A 157 -20.98 -0.50 -2.66
C VAL A 157 -21.15 -1.64 -3.65
N ALA A 158 -20.37 -2.71 -3.47
CA ALA A 158 -20.40 -3.91 -4.30
C ALA A 158 -19.87 -5.12 -3.51
N PRO A 159 -20.22 -6.36 -3.92
CA PRO A 159 -19.52 -7.54 -3.46
C PRO A 159 -18.02 -7.43 -3.79
N VAL A 160 -17.18 -7.86 -2.86
CA VAL A 160 -15.74 -8.04 -3.08
C VAL A 160 -15.48 -9.53 -3.19
N ASP A 161 -14.86 -9.95 -4.27
CA ASP A 161 -14.72 -11.37 -4.65
C ASP A 161 -13.68 -12.09 -3.79
N HIS A 162 -12.57 -11.42 -3.48
CA HIS A 162 -11.44 -12.00 -2.76
C HIS A 162 -10.83 -11.04 -1.74
N VAL A 163 -10.21 -11.59 -0.70
CA VAL A 163 -9.26 -10.87 0.14
C VAL A 163 -7.89 -11.48 -0.10
N ILE A 164 -6.97 -10.69 -0.62
CA ILE A 164 -5.56 -11.07 -0.76
C ILE A 164 -4.78 -10.03 0.02
N MET A 165 -4.20 -10.45 1.15
CA MET A 165 -3.43 -9.57 2.01
C MET A 165 -2.17 -9.09 1.28
N ASN A 166 -1.82 -7.82 1.47
CA ASN A 166 -0.55 -7.32 0.94
C ASN A 166 0.62 -8.13 1.53
N GLY A 167 1.66 -8.30 0.73
CA GLY A 167 2.90 -8.90 1.18
C GLY A 167 4.01 -7.88 1.37
N ILE A 168 5.10 -8.31 1.98
CA ILE A 168 6.35 -7.58 2.13
C ILE A 168 7.53 -8.50 1.82
N ASN A 169 8.62 -7.91 1.34
CA ASN A 169 9.85 -8.66 1.11
C ASN A 169 10.54 -8.93 2.45
N LEU A 170 10.43 -10.17 2.92
CA LEU A 170 10.96 -10.61 4.22
C LEU A 170 12.49 -10.65 4.30
N ASP A 171 13.19 -10.70 3.16
CA ASP A 171 14.66 -10.62 3.11
C ASP A 171 15.12 -9.18 3.25
N ARG A 172 14.33 -8.24 2.73
CA ARG A 172 14.62 -6.81 2.81
C ARG A 172 14.40 -6.26 4.22
N PHE A 173 13.34 -6.71 4.88
CA PHE A 173 13.07 -6.46 6.30
C PHE A 173 13.49 -7.69 7.09
N ALA A 174 14.80 -7.95 7.10
CA ALA A 174 15.40 -9.13 7.72
C ALA A 174 15.13 -9.17 9.22
N PHE A 175 15.05 -10.37 9.79
CA PHE A 175 14.84 -10.57 11.21
C PHE A 175 16.02 -10.09 12.06
N HIS A 176 15.75 -9.25 13.06
CA HIS A 176 16.72 -8.87 14.09
C HIS A 176 16.39 -9.58 15.40
N ALA A 177 17.23 -10.52 15.84
CA ALA A 177 16.99 -11.31 17.04
C ALA A 177 17.06 -10.49 18.34
N ALA A 178 17.83 -9.40 18.35
CA ALA A 178 17.94 -8.48 19.47
C ALA A 178 17.83 -7.03 19.01
N PRO A 179 17.22 -6.15 19.81
CA PRO A 179 17.18 -4.72 19.55
C PRO A 179 18.55 -4.07 19.79
N ALA A 180 18.68 -2.81 19.41
CA ALA A 180 19.91 -2.02 19.61
C ALA A 180 20.26 -1.86 21.12
N PRO A 181 21.55 -1.70 21.45
CA PRO A 181 21.98 -1.47 22.83
C PRO A 181 21.36 -0.22 23.44
N GLU A 182 21.35 0.90 22.70
CA GLU A 182 20.63 2.11 23.09
C GLU A 182 19.13 1.92 22.81
N PRO A 183 18.26 1.99 23.84
CA PRO A 183 16.84 1.72 23.65
C PRO A 183 16.14 2.91 22.98
N TYR A 184 15.33 2.61 21.97
CA TYR A 184 14.42 3.56 21.36
C TYR A 184 13.16 2.88 20.83
N LEU A 185 12.11 3.67 20.69
CA LEU A 185 10.92 3.37 19.90
C LEU A 185 11.10 3.96 18.51
N VAL A 186 10.39 3.41 17.53
CA VAL A 186 10.40 3.93 16.16
C VAL A 186 9.00 4.25 15.69
N TRP A 187 8.87 5.32 14.92
CA TRP A 187 7.70 5.64 14.12
C TRP A 187 8.18 5.97 12.71
N TYR A 188 7.47 5.51 11.68
CA TYR A 188 7.79 5.89 10.31
C TYR A 188 6.57 5.86 9.38
N GLY A 189 6.65 6.68 8.34
CA GLY A 189 5.62 6.87 7.34
C GLY A 189 5.56 8.32 6.85
N ARG A 190 4.64 8.62 5.94
CA ARG A 190 4.37 10.01 5.52
C ARG A 190 4.02 10.86 6.75
N ILE A 191 4.70 11.98 6.92
CA ILE A 191 4.41 12.92 8.00
C ILE A 191 3.26 13.82 7.55
N VAL A 192 2.05 13.38 7.92
CA VAL A 192 0.76 14.00 7.62
C VAL A 192 -0.20 13.79 8.80
N PRO A 193 -1.26 14.61 8.96
CA PRO A 193 -2.21 14.49 10.07
C PRO A 193 -2.85 13.10 10.18
N GLU A 194 -3.23 12.50 9.04
CA GLU A 194 -3.88 11.17 8.99
C GLU A 194 -3.02 10.02 9.54
N LYS A 195 -1.69 10.20 9.64
CA LYS A 195 -0.76 9.19 10.20
C LYS A 195 -0.43 9.43 11.68
N GLY A 196 -0.90 10.54 12.25
CA GLY A 196 -0.96 10.74 13.71
C GLY A 196 0.38 10.75 14.46
N LEU A 197 1.50 11.12 13.82
CA LEU A 197 2.82 11.18 14.47
C LEU A 197 2.82 11.95 15.81
N HIS A 198 2.03 13.02 15.94
CA HIS A 198 1.89 13.80 17.16
C HIS A 198 1.40 12.97 18.37
N HIS A 199 0.62 11.90 18.15
CA HIS A 199 0.25 10.94 19.18
C HIS A 199 1.43 10.07 19.61
N ALA A 200 2.24 9.60 18.65
CA ALA A 200 3.44 8.80 18.96
C ALA A 200 4.47 9.61 19.76
N ILE A 201 4.69 10.87 19.40
CA ILE A 201 5.57 11.79 20.16
C ILE A 201 5.06 11.97 21.59
N THR A 202 3.75 12.24 21.75
CA THR A 202 3.12 12.38 23.07
C THR A 202 3.27 11.11 23.89
N ALA A 203 3.01 9.94 23.30
CA ALA A 203 3.12 8.66 23.99
C ALA A 203 4.55 8.34 24.43
N ALA A 204 5.55 8.59 23.57
CA ALA A 204 6.96 8.40 23.91
C ALA A 204 7.39 9.32 25.06
N ALA A 205 6.98 10.59 25.03
CA ALA A 205 7.26 11.56 26.08
C ALA A 205 6.63 11.16 27.44
N LEU A 206 5.41 10.61 27.44
CA LEU A 206 4.73 10.15 28.66
C LEU A 206 5.48 9.04 29.42
N ILE A 207 6.31 8.26 28.73
CA ILE A 207 7.11 7.18 29.32
C ILE A 207 8.62 7.47 29.31
N GLY A 208 9.02 8.69 28.92
CA GLY A 208 10.42 9.10 28.85
C GLY A 208 11.27 8.29 27.87
N ALA A 209 10.67 7.73 26.81
CA ALA A 209 11.37 6.91 25.83
C ALA A 209 11.93 7.75 24.68
N ASN A 210 13.11 7.36 24.19
CA ASN A 210 13.64 7.89 22.93
C ASN A 210 12.75 7.44 21.76
N LEU A 211 12.49 8.34 20.82
CA LEU A 211 11.72 8.08 19.61
C LEU A 211 12.51 8.50 18.37
N LEU A 212 12.73 7.55 17.46
CA LEU A 212 13.26 7.82 16.13
C LEU A 212 12.11 7.89 15.12
N ILE A 213 12.11 8.94 14.30
CA ILE A 213 11.07 9.27 13.33
C ILE A 213 11.69 9.24 11.93
N ALA A 214 11.10 8.50 11.00
CA ALA A 214 11.55 8.48 9.60
C ALA A 214 10.37 8.63 8.61
N GLY A 215 10.64 9.22 7.45
CA GLY A 215 9.67 9.34 6.36
C GLY A 215 9.57 10.75 5.80
N PRO A 216 8.92 10.92 4.64
CA PRO A 216 8.85 12.22 3.97
C PRO A 216 7.89 13.17 4.69
N ILE A 217 8.28 14.45 4.78
CA ILE A 217 7.38 15.54 5.16
C ILE A 217 6.47 15.82 3.97
N SER A 218 5.24 15.31 4.02
CA SER A 218 4.24 15.52 2.96
C SER A 218 3.20 16.58 3.31
N ASP A 219 3.24 17.10 4.53
CA ASP A 219 2.44 18.24 5.01
C ASP A 219 3.34 19.11 5.91
N GLN A 220 3.81 20.23 5.36
CA GLN A 220 4.73 21.13 6.06
C GLN A 220 4.05 21.84 7.23
N ASP A 221 2.78 22.24 7.08
CA ASP A 221 2.02 22.94 8.12
C ASP A 221 1.79 22.04 9.34
N TYR A 222 1.50 20.77 9.10
CA TYR A 222 1.41 19.77 10.17
C TYR A 222 2.75 19.54 10.85
N PHE A 223 3.84 19.43 10.08
CA PHE A 223 5.18 19.25 10.64
C PHE A 223 5.57 20.43 11.54
N ASP A 224 5.44 21.66 11.05
CA ASP A 224 5.83 22.87 11.77
C ASP A 224 5.01 23.10 13.03
N ARG A 225 3.73 22.70 13.02
CA ARG A 225 2.83 22.86 14.18
C ARG A 225 2.97 21.74 15.21
N GLU A 226 3.02 20.48 14.77
CA GLU A 226 2.83 19.32 15.66
C GLU A 226 4.10 18.52 15.92
N VAL A 227 5.11 18.62 15.06
CA VAL A 227 6.30 17.75 15.08
C VAL A 227 7.56 18.55 15.40
N GLY A 228 7.91 19.53 14.57
CA GLY A 228 9.16 20.31 14.66
C GLY A 228 9.42 20.89 16.05
N PRO A 229 8.47 21.57 16.70
CA PRO A 229 8.64 22.12 18.04
C PRO A 229 8.86 21.09 19.15
N ARG A 230 8.59 19.81 18.88
CA ARG A 230 8.71 18.71 19.86
C ARG A 230 9.97 17.86 19.65
N LEU A 231 10.77 18.15 18.61
CA LEU A 231 12.05 17.48 18.38
C LEU A 231 13.10 17.95 19.41
N ASN A 232 13.91 17.01 19.89
CA ASN A 232 14.97 17.23 20.87
C ASN A 232 15.92 16.00 20.91
N ASP A 233 16.79 15.91 21.91
CA ASP A 233 17.76 14.80 22.04
C ASP A 233 17.08 13.41 22.14
N GLN A 234 15.86 13.34 22.71
CA GLN A 234 15.09 12.10 22.85
C GLN A 234 14.20 11.82 21.63
N ILE A 235 13.65 12.86 20.99
CA ILE A 235 12.72 12.75 19.86
C ILE A 235 13.41 13.27 18.59
N ARG A 236 13.92 12.34 17.76
CA ARG A 236 14.79 12.66 16.62
C ARG A 236 14.15 12.30 15.28
N TYR A 237 14.20 13.23 14.34
CA TYR A 237 13.79 13.01 12.94
C TYR A 237 15.02 12.65 12.08
N LEU A 238 14.94 11.52 11.38
CA LEU A 238 16.02 10.93 10.58
C LEU A 238 15.95 11.28 9.09
N GLY A 239 14.91 12.00 8.65
CA GLY A 239 14.69 12.24 7.23
C GLY A 239 13.89 11.12 6.53
N HIS A 240 13.86 11.19 5.20
CA HIS A 240 13.27 10.16 4.35
C HIS A 240 14.34 9.13 3.97
N LEU A 241 14.32 7.97 4.63
CA LEU A 241 15.33 6.92 4.47
C LEU A 241 14.97 5.94 3.34
N PRO A 242 15.95 5.48 2.54
CA PRO A 242 15.78 4.29 1.70
C PRO A 242 15.47 3.06 2.56
N HIS A 243 14.76 2.06 2.03
CA HIS A 243 14.33 0.92 2.86
C HIS A 243 15.47 0.12 3.49
N VAL A 244 16.65 0.06 2.86
CA VAL A 244 17.80 -0.66 3.44
C VAL A 244 18.23 -0.01 4.76
N GLU A 245 18.29 1.32 4.79
CA GLU A 245 18.60 2.08 6.01
C GLU A 245 17.44 2.05 6.99
N LEU A 246 16.20 2.17 6.49
CA LEU A 246 14.99 2.09 7.30
C LEU A 246 14.87 0.75 8.02
N ALA A 247 15.16 -0.37 7.36
CA ALA A 247 15.09 -1.71 7.94
C ALA A 247 16.07 -1.87 9.11
N VAL A 248 17.26 -1.26 9.03
CA VAL A 248 18.22 -1.25 10.15
C VAL A 248 17.69 -0.46 11.34
N VAL A 249 17.11 0.72 11.10
CA VAL A 249 16.51 1.56 12.16
C VAL A 249 15.30 0.86 12.79
N VAL A 250 14.42 0.27 11.97
CA VAL A 250 13.25 -0.46 12.47
C VAL A 250 13.71 -1.68 13.27
N GLY A 251 14.60 -2.50 12.71
CA GLY A 251 15.11 -3.70 13.34
C GLY A 251 15.77 -3.49 14.71
N GLY A 252 16.43 -2.35 14.91
CA GLY A 252 17.02 -2.00 16.20
C GLY A 252 16.03 -1.50 17.26
N ALA A 253 14.79 -1.16 16.89
CA ALA A 253 13.81 -0.60 17.81
C ALA A 253 13.30 -1.63 18.83
N ARG A 254 12.93 -1.13 20.01
CA ARG A 254 12.26 -1.92 21.06
C ARG A 254 10.80 -2.19 20.74
N ALA A 255 10.12 -1.22 20.15
CA ALA A 255 8.79 -1.36 19.58
C ALA A 255 8.54 -0.30 18.50
N PHE A 256 7.65 -0.62 17.57
CA PHE A 256 7.11 0.29 16.58
C PHE A 256 5.79 0.91 17.08
N LEU A 257 5.63 2.22 16.92
CA LEU A 257 4.40 2.94 17.22
C LEU A 257 3.60 3.17 15.92
N CYS A 258 2.39 2.61 15.83
CA CYS A 258 1.50 2.81 14.69
C CYS A 258 0.26 3.60 15.09
N THR A 259 0.12 4.81 14.56
CA THR A 259 -0.84 5.80 15.09
C THR A 259 -1.78 6.40 14.03
N PRO A 260 -2.40 5.60 13.14
CA PRO A 260 -3.30 6.17 12.14
C PRO A 260 -4.47 6.92 12.82
N CYS A 261 -4.86 8.05 12.23
CA CYS A 261 -6.07 8.81 12.55
C CYS A 261 -7.17 8.57 11.51
N TRP A 262 -7.11 7.44 10.82
CA TRP A 262 -8.03 6.99 9.79
C TRP A 262 -8.17 5.47 9.82
N GLU A 263 -9.13 4.91 9.08
CA GLU A 263 -9.27 3.47 8.92
C GLU A 263 -8.15 2.93 8.01
N GLU A 264 -7.03 2.54 8.61
CA GLU A 264 -5.85 2.06 7.89
C GLU A 264 -6.20 0.82 7.02
N PRO A 265 -6.03 0.86 5.69
CA PRO A 265 -6.48 -0.21 4.79
C PRO A 265 -5.79 -1.55 5.02
N TYR A 266 -4.51 -1.52 5.38
CA TYR A 266 -3.70 -2.70 5.59
C TYR A 266 -2.71 -2.49 6.75
N GLY A 267 -1.75 -1.57 6.58
CA GLY A 267 -0.68 -1.34 7.55
C GLY A 267 0.64 -1.98 7.13
N LEU A 268 1.17 -1.60 5.95
CA LEU A 268 2.46 -2.12 5.45
C LEU A 268 3.59 -1.89 6.45
N VAL A 269 3.62 -0.72 7.09
CA VAL A 269 4.61 -0.39 8.14
C VAL A 269 4.51 -1.30 9.38
N VAL A 270 3.32 -1.84 9.68
CA VAL A 270 3.13 -2.86 10.73
C VAL A 270 3.74 -4.17 10.28
N ALA A 271 3.43 -4.61 9.05
CA ALA A 271 4.01 -5.83 8.49
C ALA A 271 5.55 -5.79 8.45
N GLU A 272 6.13 -4.67 8.00
CA GLU A 272 7.57 -4.44 7.94
C GLU A 272 8.22 -4.50 9.32
N ALA A 273 7.61 -3.87 10.34
CA ALA A 273 8.08 -3.97 11.72
C ALA A 273 8.05 -5.42 12.22
N LEU A 274 6.96 -6.14 11.98
CA LEU A 274 6.83 -7.55 12.35
C LEU A 274 7.91 -8.42 11.67
N ALA A 275 8.20 -8.20 10.38
CA ALA A 275 9.25 -8.93 9.66
C ALA A 275 10.65 -8.69 10.22
N CYS A 276 10.93 -7.49 10.71
CA CYS A 276 12.15 -7.19 11.44
C CYS A 276 12.21 -7.82 12.85
N GLY A 277 11.13 -8.47 13.29
CA GLY A 277 10.99 -9.00 14.64
C GLY A 277 10.64 -7.93 15.67
N VAL A 278 10.07 -6.79 15.25
CA VAL A 278 9.82 -5.65 16.14
C VAL A 278 8.36 -5.68 16.61
N PRO A 279 8.12 -5.74 17.93
CA PRO A 279 6.78 -5.66 18.48
C PRO A 279 6.09 -4.33 18.16
N VAL A 280 4.76 -4.36 18.04
CA VAL A 280 3.98 -3.19 17.62
C VAL A 280 3.03 -2.73 18.71
N ALA A 281 3.07 -1.44 19.05
CA ALA A 281 2.02 -0.78 19.80
C ALA A 281 1.22 0.12 18.84
N ALA A 282 -0.09 -0.11 18.72
CA ALA A 282 -0.87 0.53 17.67
C ALA A 282 -2.27 0.93 18.09
N PHE A 283 -2.80 2.00 17.51
CA PHE A 283 -4.24 2.28 17.59
C PHE A 283 -5.04 1.19 16.88
N ALA A 284 -6.13 0.74 17.51
CA ALA A 284 -7.04 -0.28 16.98
C ALA A 284 -7.95 0.28 15.87
N ARG A 285 -7.38 0.60 14.70
CA ARG A 285 -8.10 1.13 13.52
C ARG A 285 -7.88 0.30 12.28
N GLY A 286 -8.89 0.25 11.42
CA GLY A 286 -8.81 -0.37 10.10
C GLY A 286 -8.41 -1.85 10.17
N ALA A 287 -7.39 -2.21 9.41
CA ALA A 287 -6.87 -3.57 9.31
C ALA A 287 -5.77 -3.89 10.35
N ILE A 288 -5.31 -2.92 11.15
CA ILE A 288 -4.22 -3.17 12.11
C ILE A 288 -4.54 -4.29 13.10
N PRO A 289 -5.76 -4.38 13.68
CA PRO A 289 -6.12 -5.51 14.54
C PRO A 289 -6.06 -6.88 13.85
N GLU A 290 -6.13 -6.95 12.52
CA GLU A 290 -6.05 -8.19 11.74
C GLU A 290 -4.58 -8.67 11.60
N LEU A 291 -3.63 -7.73 11.65
CA LEU A 291 -2.19 -8.03 11.56
C LEU A 291 -1.59 -8.47 12.90
N LEU A 292 -2.15 -8.01 14.02
CA LEU A 292 -1.58 -8.23 15.35
C LEU A 292 -2.28 -9.36 16.12
N ASP A 293 -1.52 -10.06 16.94
CA ASP A 293 -2.01 -10.89 18.03
C ASP A 293 -1.21 -10.60 19.31
N ALA A 294 -1.56 -11.28 20.41
CA ALA A 294 -0.97 -11.04 21.72
C ALA A 294 0.55 -11.35 21.79
N GLY A 295 1.09 -12.11 20.84
CA GLY A 295 2.52 -12.43 20.78
C GLY A 295 3.36 -11.35 20.10
N CYS A 296 2.73 -10.51 19.25
CA CYS A 296 3.47 -9.58 18.39
C CYS A 296 3.06 -8.11 18.52
N GLY A 297 1.96 -7.80 19.20
CA GLY A 297 1.58 -6.42 19.43
C GLY A 297 0.54 -6.18 20.50
N VAL A 298 0.35 -4.90 20.82
CA VAL A 298 -0.59 -4.41 21.82
C VAL A 298 -1.43 -3.29 21.21
N LEU A 299 -2.74 -3.48 21.22
CA LEU A 299 -3.70 -2.51 20.71
C LEU A 299 -4.04 -1.45 21.77
N ALA A 300 -3.99 -0.20 21.35
CA ALA A 300 -4.36 0.97 22.12
C ALA A 300 -5.70 1.54 21.64
N THR A 301 -6.36 2.26 22.55
CA THR A 301 -7.56 3.04 22.23
C THR A 301 -7.21 4.07 21.14
N PRO A 302 -7.98 4.15 20.05
CA PRO A 302 -7.72 5.14 19.00
C PRO A 302 -7.68 6.58 19.53
N ASP A 303 -6.74 7.37 19.02
CA ASP A 303 -6.49 8.78 19.34
C ASP A 303 -6.17 9.08 20.83
N ASP A 304 -5.82 8.06 21.62
CA ASP A 304 -5.45 8.19 23.04
C ASP A 304 -3.94 7.91 23.23
N PRO A 305 -3.08 8.95 23.30
CA PRO A 305 -1.66 8.81 23.57
C PRO A 305 -1.32 8.11 24.89
N ALA A 306 -2.16 8.23 25.92
CA ALA A 306 -1.90 7.58 27.19
C ALA A 306 -2.16 6.07 27.12
N SER A 307 -3.19 5.66 26.37
CA SER A 307 -3.42 4.25 26.01
C SER A 307 -2.27 3.71 25.15
N LEU A 308 -1.81 4.49 24.17
CA LEU A 308 -0.65 4.14 23.35
C LEU A 308 0.64 4.02 24.17
N ALA A 309 0.88 4.90 25.13
CA ALA A 309 2.03 4.85 26.02
C ALA A 309 2.05 3.54 26.84
N ARG A 310 0.91 3.12 27.39
CA ARG A 310 0.78 1.82 28.09
C ARG A 310 1.03 0.65 27.14
N ALA A 311 0.47 0.70 25.93
CA ALA A 311 0.69 -0.31 24.91
C ALA A 311 2.17 -0.40 24.49
N ALA A 312 2.84 0.74 24.33
CA ALA A 312 4.26 0.84 24.01
C ALA A 312 5.14 0.22 25.11
N THR A 313 4.86 0.51 26.38
CA THR A 313 5.57 -0.13 27.50
C THR A 313 5.39 -1.66 27.50
N ALA A 314 4.18 -2.15 27.24
CA ALA A 314 3.91 -3.58 27.19
C ALA A 314 4.57 -4.26 25.98
N ALA A 315 4.50 -3.65 24.80
CA ALA A 315 5.02 -4.20 23.55
C ALA A 315 6.54 -4.44 23.60
N GLN A 316 7.31 -3.61 24.33
CA GLN A 316 8.76 -3.75 24.45
C GLN A 316 9.21 -5.09 25.06
N GLY A 317 8.33 -5.78 25.79
CA GLY A 317 8.61 -7.09 26.39
C GLY A 317 8.19 -8.29 25.54
N LEU A 318 7.61 -8.08 24.36
CA LEU A 318 7.13 -9.16 23.50
C LEU A 318 8.28 -9.85 22.76
N ASP A 319 8.05 -11.12 22.44
CA ASP A 319 9.02 -11.96 21.75
C ASP A 319 9.16 -11.56 20.27
N ARG A 320 10.40 -11.27 19.88
CA ARG A 320 10.74 -10.86 18.52
C ARG A 320 10.55 -12.00 17.53
N GLY A 321 10.79 -13.24 17.95
CA GLY A 321 10.57 -14.43 17.12
C GLY A 321 9.09 -14.59 16.74
N SER A 322 8.19 -14.35 17.71
CA SER A 322 6.74 -14.35 17.50
C SER A 322 6.31 -13.26 16.50
N CYS A 323 6.94 -12.08 16.56
CA CYS A 323 6.71 -11.02 15.57
C CYS A 323 7.10 -11.48 14.15
N ARG A 324 8.28 -12.07 14.00
CA ARG A 324 8.76 -12.59 12.72
C ARG A 324 7.85 -13.69 12.16
N ALA A 325 7.49 -14.66 13.01
CA ALA A 325 6.60 -15.74 12.64
C ALA A 325 5.22 -15.22 12.18
N ARG A 326 4.70 -14.16 12.82
CA ARG A 326 3.46 -13.52 12.38
C ARG A 326 3.59 -12.93 10.97
N ALA A 327 4.70 -12.23 10.68
CA ALA A 327 4.94 -11.67 9.36
C ALA A 327 5.07 -12.76 8.28
N GLU A 328 5.79 -13.85 8.55
CA GLU A 328 5.91 -15.00 7.64
C GLU A 328 4.54 -15.64 7.34
N GLN A 329 3.65 -15.72 8.33
CA GLN A 329 2.33 -16.33 8.16
C GLN A 329 1.32 -15.45 7.43
N ARG A 330 1.41 -14.13 7.55
CA ARG A 330 0.34 -13.19 7.13
C ARG A 330 0.76 -12.15 6.11
N CYS A 331 2.05 -11.87 6.01
CA CYS A 331 2.58 -10.73 5.28
C CYS A 331 3.68 -11.12 4.30
N ASP A 332 3.89 -12.41 4.01
CA ASP A 332 4.88 -12.83 3.02
C ASP A 332 4.44 -12.44 1.61
N ALA A 333 5.30 -11.70 0.90
CA ALA A 333 5.13 -11.40 -0.51
C ALA A 333 4.96 -12.64 -1.37
N GLU A 334 5.72 -13.71 -1.14
CA GLU A 334 5.64 -14.89 -2.01
C GLU A 334 4.28 -15.58 -1.89
N ARG A 335 3.69 -15.62 -0.69
CA ARG A 335 2.31 -16.07 -0.48
C ARG A 335 1.30 -15.17 -1.21
N MET A 336 1.44 -13.85 -1.12
CA MET A 336 0.57 -12.91 -1.84
C MET A 336 0.62 -13.18 -3.36
N ILE A 337 1.81 -13.44 -3.91
CA ILE A 337 1.96 -13.74 -5.34
C ILE A 337 1.34 -15.09 -5.72
N ASP A 338 1.49 -16.12 -4.89
CA ASP A 338 0.81 -17.42 -5.10
C ASP A 338 -0.72 -17.24 -5.23
N GLU A 339 -1.31 -16.43 -4.34
CA GLU A 339 -2.75 -16.15 -4.35
C GLU A 339 -3.18 -15.38 -5.61
N TYR A 340 -2.40 -14.38 -6.03
CA TYR A 340 -2.67 -13.63 -7.26
C TYR A 340 -2.50 -14.51 -8.51
N GLU A 341 -1.46 -15.33 -8.61
CA GLU A 341 -1.25 -16.23 -9.75
C GLU A 341 -2.40 -17.24 -9.89
N ALA A 342 -2.85 -17.82 -8.77
CA ALA A 342 -4.00 -18.71 -8.76
C ALA A 342 -5.29 -18.00 -9.21
N LEU A 343 -5.50 -16.76 -8.76
CA LEU A 343 -6.62 -15.93 -9.19
C LEU A 343 -6.55 -15.64 -10.70
N TYR A 344 -5.39 -15.24 -11.21
CA TYR A 344 -5.20 -14.91 -12.62
C TYR A 344 -5.44 -16.12 -13.52
N ALA A 345 -4.86 -17.27 -13.18
CA ALA A 345 -5.07 -18.51 -13.92
C ALA A 345 -6.56 -18.87 -13.98
N GLY A 346 -7.27 -18.80 -12.85
CA GLY A 346 -8.70 -19.08 -12.80
C GLY A 346 -9.55 -18.12 -13.63
N LEU A 347 -9.18 -16.83 -13.70
CA LEU A 347 -9.88 -15.84 -14.53
C LEU A 347 -9.63 -16.04 -16.03
N ILE A 348 -8.39 -16.32 -16.41
CA ILE A 348 -8.00 -16.59 -17.80
C ILE A 348 -8.72 -17.84 -18.33
N ASP A 349 -8.75 -18.92 -17.54
CA ASP A 349 -9.45 -20.16 -17.90
C ASP A 349 -10.95 -19.93 -18.08
N ARG A 350 -11.58 -19.11 -17.23
CA ARG A 350 -13.00 -18.76 -17.37
C ARG A 350 -13.25 -17.95 -18.63
N ALA A 351 -12.42 -16.94 -18.91
CA ALA A 351 -12.53 -16.09 -20.08
C ALA A 351 -12.38 -16.89 -21.40
N ALA A 352 -11.45 -17.85 -21.43
CA ALA A 352 -11.26 -18.75 -22.56
C ALA A 352 -12.50 -19.62 -22.85
N ARG A 353 -13.22 -20.05 -21.81
CA ARG A 353 -14.44 -20.87 -21.94
C ARG A 353 -15.69 -20.06 -22.31
N SER A 354 -15.73 -18.77 -21.98
CA SER A 354 -16.86 -17.88 -22.29
C SER A 354 -16.80 -17.24 -23.68
N MET A 355 -15.69 -17.39 -24.41
CA MET A 355 -15.60 -16.99 -25.81
C MET A 355 -16.35 -18.00 -26.69
N PRO A 356 -17.42 -17.60 -27.42
CA PRO A 356 -18.08 -18.51 -28.34
C PRO A 356 -17.06 -18.99 -29.38
N GLU A 357 -17.04 -20.30 -29.66
CA GLU A 357 -16.29 -20.86 -30.78
C GLU A 357 -16.59 -20.01 -32.02
N LYS A 358 -15.56 -19.36 -32.57
CA LYS A 358 -15.67 -18.79 -33.91
C LYS A 358 -16.00 -19.96 -34.82
N GLN A 359 -17.28 -20.08 -35.22
CA GLN A 359 -17.68 -20.89 -36.36
C GLN A 359 -16.88 -20.35 -37.56
N PHE A 360 -15.76 -21.00 -37.85
CA PHE A 360 -15.17 -20.98 -39.17
C PHE A 360 -16.15 -21.75 -40.06
N ALA A 361 -17.14 -21.04 -40.60
CA ALA A 361 -17.89 -21.53 -41.75
C ALA A 361 -16.95 -21.48 -42.97
N ALA A 362 -16.83 -22.64 -43.62
CA ALA A 362 -15.99 -22.94 -44.76
C ALA A 362 -16.35 -22.16 -46.03
#